data_AF-A0A5B6VPB5-F1
#
_entry.id   AF-A0A5B6VPB5-F1
#
_cell.length_a   1.000
_cell.length_b   1.000
_cell.length_c   1.000
_cell.angle_alpha   90.00
_cell.angle_beta   90.00
_cell.angle_gamma   90.00
#
_symmetry.space_group_name_H-M   'P 1'
#
loop_
_entity.id
_entity.type
_entity.pdbx_description
1 polymer ?
#
loop_
_entity_poly.entity_id
_entity_poly.type
_entity_poly.pdbx_seq_one_letter_code
_entity_poly.pdbx_strand_id
1 'polypeptide(L)'
;MAPYDTLYGRKCRTSLYWTKLSDKKISDRKKSYANLKRKDIEFQVKEKVFLKVSPWKKVLCFGRKGKLSSRFIGPYKIIERIGLVAY
;
A
#
# COMPACT_ATOMS: atom_id res chain seq x y z
N MET A 1 21.76 -16.20 -12.03
CA MET A 1 22.17 -16.12 -13.44
C MET A 1 22.65 -14.70 -13.72
N ALA A 2 23.95 -14.47 -13.94
CA ALA A 2 24.47 -13.15 -14.26
C ALA A 2 24.27 -12.84 -15.75
N PRO A 3 23.81 -11.64 -16.14
CA PRO A 3 23.58 -11.32 -17.55
C PRO A 3 24.90 -11.23 -18.31
N TYR A 4 24.89 -11.67 -19.58
CA TYR A 4 26.02 -11.73 -20.52
C TYR A 4 26.93 -10.48 -20.51
N ASP A 5 26.34 -9.28 -20.34
CA ASP A 5 27.07 -8.01 -20.31
C ASP A 5 28.12 -7.93 -19.16
N THR A 6 27.92 -8.68 -18.07
CA THR A 6 28.84 -8.71 -16.91
C THR A 6 30.11 -9.53 -17.17
N LEU A 7 30.07 -10.50 -18.09
CA LEU A 7 31.22 -11.35 -18.44
C LEU A 7 32.11 -10.71 -19.51
N TYR A 8 31.53 -9.89 -20.39
CA TYR A 8 32.21 -9.39 -21.59
C TYR A 8 32.34 -7.86 -21.66
N GLY A 9 31.82 -7.13 -20.67
CA GLY A 9 32.07 -5.70 -20.50
C GLY A 9 31.52 -4.77 -21.58
N ARG A 10 30.72 -5.27 -22.54
CA ARG A 10 30.07 -4.45 -23.57
C ARG A 10 28.55 -4.57 -23.48
N LYS A 11 27.86 -3.43 -23.48
CA LYS A 11 26.40 -3.37 -23.57
C LYS A 11 25.97 -3.80 -24.98
N CYS A 12 25.35 -4.97 -25.11
CA CYS A 12 24.85 -5.45 -26.39
C CYS A 12 23.76 -4.52 -26.96
N ARG A 13 23.90 -4.05 -28.20
CA ARG A 13 22.86 -3.28 -28.94
C ARG A 13 21.75 -4.18 -29.52
N THR A 14 21.46 -5.32 -28.89
CA THR A 14 20.44 -6.25 -29.37
C THR A 14 19.04 -5.75 -29.06
N SER A 15 18.06 -6.08 -29.90
CA SER A 15 16.63 -5.72 -29.69
C SER A 15 16.13 -6.11 -28.29
N LEU A 16 16.62 -7.24 -27.76
CA LEU A 16 16.32 -7.74 -26.41
C LEU A 16 16.83 -6.85 -25.26
N TYR A 17 17.85 -6.02 -25.50
CA TYR A 17 18.33 -5.06 -24.50
C TYR A 17 17.36 -3.89 -24.35
N TRP A 18 16.79 -3.42 -25.47
CA TRP A 18 15.81 -2.34 -25.48
C TRP A 18 14.48 -2.74 -24.83
N THR A 19 14.01 -3.97 -25.05
CA THR A 19 12.80 -4.49 -24.37
C THR A 19 13.00 -4.58 -22.87
N LYS A 20 14.14 -5.14 -22.41
CA LYS A 20 14.48 -5.20 -20.98
C LYS A 20 14.55 -3.82 -20.31
N LEU A 21 15.13 -2.82 -20.99
CA LEU A 21 15.17 -1.44 -20.49
C LEU A 21 13.76 -0.83 -20.40
N SER A 22 12.92 -1.08 -21.40
CA SER A 22 11.52 -0.63 -21.40
C SER A 22 10.73 -1.26 -20.25
N ASP A 23 10.86 -2.57 -20.05
CA ASP A 23 10.19 -3.30 -18.96
C ASP A 23 10.61 -2.79 -17.58
N LYS A 24 11.91 -2.50 -17.40
CA LYS A 24 12.43 -1.90 -16.17
C LYS A 24 11.83 -0.51 -15.93
N LYS A 25 11.79 0.34 -16.96
CA LYS A 25 11.18 1.68 -16.88
C LYS A 25 9.68 1.62 -16.57
N ILE A 26 8.96 0.65 -17.13
CA ILE A 26 7.53 0.41 -16.85
C ILE A 26 7.32 -0.05 -15.41
N SER A 27 8.17 -0.97 -14.91
CA SER A 27 8.14 -1.45 -13.52
C SER A 27 8.40 -0.31 -12.52
N ASP A 28 9.42 0.51 -12.79
CA ASP A 28 9.76 1.66 -11.93
C ASP A 28 8.64 2.70 -11.92
N ARG A 29 8.01 2.97 -13.08
CA ARG A 29 6.80 3.81 -13.17
C ARG A 29 5.62 3.24 -12.38
N LYS A 30 5.37 1.93 -12.45
CA LYS A 30 4.32 1.26 -11.65
C LYS A 30 4.59 1.40 -10.15
N LYS A 31 5.85 1.24 -9.73
CA LYS A 31 6.28 1.40 -8.32
C LYS A 31 6.12 2.83 -7.83
N SER A 32 6.45 3.84 -8.64
CA SER A 32 6.24 5.24 -8.24
C SER A 32 4.75 5.57 -8.05
N TYR A 33 3.87 5.10 -8.97
CA TYR A 33 2.43 5.22 -8.80
C TYR A 33 1.90 4.50 -7.55
N ALA A 34 2.45 3.33 -7.20
CA ALA A 34 2.05 2.59 -6.01
C ALA A 34 2.54 3.26 -4.70
N ASN A 35 3.76 3.79 -4.70
CA ASN A 35 4.34 4.44 -3.52
C ASN A 35 3.69 5.79 -3.21
N LEU A 36 3.26 6.55 -4.23
CA LEU A 36 2.55 7.83 -4.03
C LEU A 36 1.22 7.68 -3.25
N LYS A 37 0.61 6.50 -3.22
CA LYS A 37 -0.63 6.22 -2.45
C LYS A 37 -0.37 5.74 -1.03
N ARG A 38 0.89 5.49 -0.64
CA ARG A 38 1.30 5.22 0.74
C ARG A 38 1.70 6.55 1.37
N LYS A 39 0.72 7.38 1.72
CA LYS A 39 0.96 8.48 2.65
C LYS A 39 1.05 7.87 4.05
N ASP A 40 2.15 8.11 4.74
CA ASP A 40 2.24 7.81 6.16
C ASP A 40 1.22 8.71 6.88
N ILE A 41 0.21 8.10 7.50
CA ILE A 41 -0.84 8.85 8.18
C ILE A 41 -0.36 9.12 9.60
N GLU A 42 0.10 10.34 9.86
CA GLU A 42 0.54 10.76 11.19
C GLU A 42 -0.65 11.25 12.04
N PHE A 43 -1.22 10.40 12.90
CA PHE A 43 -2.45 10.71 13.66
C PHE A 43 -2.25 11.39 15.02
N GLN A 44 -2.58 12.66 15.24
CA GLN A 44 -2.23 13.33 16.51
C GLN A 44 -2.92 12.68 17.74
N VAL A 45 -2.24 12.66 18.88
CA VAL A 45 -2.86 12.22 20.15
C VAL A 45 -4.05 13.16 20.44
N LYS A 46 -5.21 12.60 20.81
CA LYS A 46 -6.54 13.26 20.88
C LYS A 46 -7.32 13.41 19.57
N GLU A 47 -6.77 13.02 18.42
CA GLU A 47 -7.53 12.94 17.18
C GLU A 47 -8.58 11.81 17.25
N LYS A 48 -9.70 12.00 16.55
CA LYS A 48 -10.79 11.01 16.49
C LYS A 48 -10.66 10.18 15.22
N VAL A 49 -10.49 8.87 15.36
CA VAL A 49 -10.37 7.93 14.23
C VAL A 49 -11.48 6.90 14.23
N PHE A 50 -11.81 6.43 13.03
CA PHE A 50 -12.82 5.41 12.79
C PHE A 50 -12.17 4.04 12.72
N LEU A 51 -12.62 3.10 13.56
CA LEU A 51 -12.06 1.75 13.57
C LEU A 51 -12.70 0.91 12.46
N LYS A 52 -11.88 0.44 11.52
CA LYS A 52 -12.33 -0.46 10.46
C LYS A 52 -12.54 -1.87 11.01
N VAL A 53 -13.75 -2.42 10.84
CA VAL A 53 -14.09 -3.76 11.36
C VAL A 53 -13.96 -4.84 10.30
N SER A 54 -13.68 -6.07 10.72
CA SER A 54 -13.76 -7.23 9.83
C SER A 54 -15.22 -7.53 9.44
N PRO A 55 -15.46 -8.09 8.23
CA PRO A 55 -16.80 -8.41 7.76
C PRO A 55 -17.57 -9.36 8.70
N TRP A 56 -16.86 -10.25 9.39
CA TRP A 56 -17.45 -11.21 10.33
C TRP A 56 -17.93 -10.54 11.62
N LYS A 57 -17.10 -9.68 12.22
CA LYS A 57 -17.50 -8.86 13.38
C LYS A 57 -18.68 -7.94 13.05
N LYS A 58 -18.76 -7.44 11.81
CA LYS A 58 -19.86 -6.57 11.37
C LYS A 58 -21.24 -7.21 11.54
N VAL A 59 -21.37 -8.51 11.24
CA VAL A 59 -22.65 -9.24 11.36
C VAL A 59 -23.08 -9.32 12.83
N LEU A 60 -22.14 -9.57 13.74
CA LEU A 60 -22.39 -9.63 15.18
C LEU A 60 -22.64 -8.24 15.80
N CYS A 61 -21.87 -7.22 15.40
CA CYS A 61 -21.87 -5.91 16.06
C CYS A 61 -23.03 -4.99 15.65
N PHE A 62 -23.52 -5.06 14.41
CA PHE A 62 -24.52 -4.11 13.92
C PHE A 62 -25.95 -4.65 13.90
N GLY A 63 -26.15 -5.96 14.05
CA GLY A 63 -27.46 -6.64 14.17
C GLY A 63 -28.37 -6.57 12.93
N ARG A 64 -28.42 -5.42 12.24
CA ARG A 64 -29.21 -5.13 11.04
C ARG A 64 -28.28 -4.88 9.86
N LYS A 65 -28.22 -5.83 8.94
CA LYS A 65 -27.44 -5.75 7.70
C LYS A 65 -28.20 -4.91 6.65
N GLY A 66 -28.14 -3.59 6.76
CA GLY A 66 -28.61 -2.69 5.71
C GLY A 66 -27.65 -2.63 4.52
N LYS A 67 -28.18 -2.34 3.31
CA LYS A 67 -27.39 -2.14 2.07
C LYS A 67 -26.24 -1.13 2.26
N LEU A 68 -26.42 -0.13 3.15
CA LEU A 68 -25.46 0.93 3.48
C LEU A 68 -24.89 0.83 4.91
N SER A 69 -24.79 -0.36 5.49
CA SER A 69 -24.18 -0.51 6.81
C SER A 69 -22.71 -0.06 6.80
N SER A 70 -22.35 0.85 7.71
CA SER A 70 -20.97 1.35 7.88
C SER A 70 -19.99 0.20 8.08
N ARG A 71 -18.78 0.32 7.52
CA ARG A 71 -17.65 -0.61 7.78
C ARG A 71 -16.78 -0.17 8.95
N PHE A 72 -17.17 0.93 9.59
CA PHE A 72 -16.41 1.60 10.62
C PHE A 72 -17.24 1.70 11.89
N ILE A 73 -16.62 1.36 13.01
CA ILE A 73 -17.15 1.68 14.35
C ILE A 73 -16.80 3.14 14.64
N GLY A 74 -17.65 3.79 15.45
CA GLY A 74 -17.64 5.23 15.72
C GLY A 74 -16.29 5.83 16.12
N PRO A 75 -16.25 7.16 16.31
CA PRO A 75 -15.00 7.86 16.52
C PRO A 75 -14.37 7.54 17.88
N TYR A 76 -13.17 6.94 17.86
CA TYR A 76 -12.35 6.69 19.04
C TYR A 76 -11.27 7.76 19.15
N LYS A 77 -10.94 8.16 20.39
CA LYS A 77 -9.80 9.04 20.65
C LYS A 77 -8.53 8.19 20.71
N ILE A 78 -7.51 8.59 19.97
CA ILE A 78 -6.18 7.98 20.09
C ILE A 78 -5.56 8.42 21.42
N ILE A 79 -5.21 7.44 22.25
CA ILE A 79 -4.63 7.65 23.59
C ILE A 79 -3.10 7.73 23.47
N GLU A 80 -2.48 6.81 22.72
CA GLU A 80 -1.03 6.73 22.54
C GLU A 80 -0.67 6.39 21.08
N ARG A 81 0.53 6.80 20.64
CA ARG A 81 1.11 6.40 19.34
C ARG A 81 2.24 5.39 19.57
N ILE A 82 2.20 4.25 18.90
CA ILE A 82 3.30 3.27 18.90
C ILE A 82 3.85 3.18 17.46
N GLY A 83 4.73 4.12 17.10
CA GLY A 83 5.33 4.22 15.76
C GLY A 83 4.45 4.96 14.73
N LEU A 84 4.58 4.60 13.45
CA LEU A 84 3.77 5.15 12.33
C LEU A 84 2.32 4.63 12.31
N VAL A 85 1.95 3.77 13.26
CA VAL A 85 0.64 3.13 13.36
C VAL A 85 0.07 3.46 14.75
N ALA A 86 -1.17 3.94 14.79
CA ALA A 86 -1.88 4.22 16.03
C ALA A 86 -2.82 3.06 16.41
N TYR A 87 -2.96 2.78 17.71
CA TYR A 87 -3.93 1.85 18.30
C TYR A 87 -4.88 2.60 19.24
#